data_AF-A0A351KTQ4-F1
#
_entry.id   AF-A0A351KTQ4-F1
#
_cell.length_a   1.000
_cell.length_b   1.000
_cell.length_c   1.000
_cell.angle_alpha   90.00
_cell.angle_beta   90.00
_cell.angle_gamma   90.00
#
_symmetry.space_group_name_H-M   'P 1'
#
loop_
_entity.id
_entity.type
_entity.pdbx_description
1 polymer ?
#
loop_
_entity_poly.entity_id
_entity_poly.type
_entity_poly.pdbx_seq_one_letter_code
_entity_poly.pdbx_strand_id
1 'polypeptide(L)' 'NPGAWDTSSAGHVDFGETYETAAKRELEEELGISPSQSLTAIGRIDACESTGWEFVQIYAIRYAGPLT' A
#
# COMPACT_ATOMS: atom_id res chain seq x y z
N ASN A 1 -11.29 5.37 8.67
CA ASN A 1 -12.55 6.14 8.76
C ASN A 1 -13.60 5.36 7.98
N PRO A 2 -14.48 4.56 8.63
CA PRO A 2 -15.40 3.68 7.91
C PRO A 2 -16.32 4.47 6.96
N GLY A 3 -16.49 3.99 5.73
CA GLY A 3 -17.36 4.62 4.72
C GLY A 3 -16.71 5.76 3.91
N ALA A 4 -15.43 6.06 4.11
CA ALA A 4 -14.65 6.94 3.23
C ALA A 4 -13.94 6.14 2.13
N TRP A 5 -13.62 6.80 1.02
CA TRP A 5 -12.79 6.23 -0.04
C TRP A 5 -11.32 6.39 0.32
N ASP A 6 -10.51 5.39 -0.01
CA ASP A 6 -9.06 5.39 0.19
C ASP A 6 -8.35 4.84 -1.07
N THR A 7 -7.04 4.61 -0.99
CA THR A 7 -6.29 3.83 -1.97
C THR A 7 -6.81 2.40 -2.09
N SER A 8 -6.44 1.70 -3.16
CA SER A 8 -6.90 0.32 -3.40
C SER A 8 -6.54 -0.65 -2.26
N SER A 9 -5.37 -0.46 -1.66
CA SER A 9 -4.89 -1.17 -0.48
C SER A 9 -3.91 -0.27 0.29
N ALA A 10 -3.87 -0.38 1.62
CA ALA A 10 -2.96 0.37 2.49
C ALA A 10 -2.77 -0.34 3.84
N GLY A 11 -1.58 -0.20 4.41
CA GLY A 11 -1.32 -0.64 5.78
C GLY A 11 0.05 -0.19 6.27
N HIS A 12 0.33 -0.52 7.53
CA HIS A 12 1.54 -0.06 8.22
C HIS A 12 2.74 -0.94 7.86
N VAL A 13 3.92 -0.31 7.84
CA VAL A 13 5.18 -1.05 7.72
C VAL A 13 5.53 -1.61 9.09
N ASP A 14 5.67 -2.94 9.18
CA ASP A 14 6.02 -3.60 10.43
C ASP A 14 7.51 -3.40 10.80
N PHE A 15 7.84 -3.65 12.07
CA PHE A 15 9.22 -3.56 12.53
C PHE A 15 10.14 -4.52 11.76
N GLY A 16 11.18 -3.97 11.12
CA GLY A 16 12.13 -4.74 10.30
C GLY A 16 11.65 -5.00 8.87
N GLU A 17 10.46 -4.54 8.50
CA GLU A 17 9.90 -4.66 7.17
C GLU A 17 10.33 -3.46 6.29
N THR A 18 10.45 -3.68 4.98
CA THR A 18 10.64 -2.59 4.02
C THR A 18 9.29 -2.11 3.50
N TYR A 19 9.19 -0.86 3.04
CA TYR A 19 7.96 -0.33 2.42
C TYR A 19 7.43 -1.22 1.28
N GLU A 20 8.29 -1.80 0.45
CA GLU A 20 7.85 -2.66 -0.65
C GLU A 20 7.32 -4.01 -0.13
N THR A 21 7.94 -4.56 0.91
CA THR A 21 7.47 -5.80 1.55
C THR A 21 6.09 -5.59 2.16
N ALA A 22 5.91 -4.51 2.93
CA ALA A 22 4.62 -4.14 3.52
C ALA A 22 3.55 -3.96 2.43
N ALA A 23 3.86 -3.18 1.39
CA ALA A 23 2.93 -2.93 0.29
C ALA A 23 2.51 -4.20 -0.47
N LYS A 24 3.38 -5.21 -0.58
CA LYS A 24 3.01 -6.51 -1.19
C LYS A 24 2.14 -7.35 -0.26
N ARG A 25 2.47 -7.37 1.04
CA ARG A 25 1.72 -8.09 2.07
C ARG A 25 0.30 -7.54 2.20
N GLU A 26 0.15 -6.23 2.39
CA GLU A 26 -1.17 -5.59 2.50
C GLU A 26 -2.02 -5.79 1.23
N LEU A 27 -1.39 -5.70 0.06
CA LEU A 27 -2.06 -5.94 -1.21
C LEU A 27 -2.58 -7.39 -1.35
N GLU A 28 -1.86 -8.36 -0.78
CA GLU A 28 -2.30 -9.76 -0.72
C GLU A 28 -3.39 -9.96 0.34
N GLU A 29 -3.25 -9.37 1.52
CA GLU A 29 -4.22 -9.49 2.62
C GLU A 29 -5.58 -8.84 2.27
N GLU A 30 -5.56 -7.68 1.63
CA GLU A 30 -6.78 -6.90 1.38
C GLU A 30 -7.44 -7.19 0.03
N LEU A 31 -6.67 -7.56 -1.00
CA LEU A 31 -7.19 -7.77 -2.36
C LEU A 31 -6.87 -9.15 -2.95
N GLY A 32 -6.10 -9.99 -2.26
CA GLY A 32 -5.70 -11.31 -2.75
C GLY A 32 -4.69 -11.26 -3.90
N ILE A 33 -4.01 -10.13 -4.11
CA ILE A 33 -3.06 -9.95 -5.21
C ILE A 33 -1.64 -10.18 -4.69
N SER A 34 -1.02 -11.30 -5.06
CA SER A 34 0.40 -11.58 -4.82
C SER A 34 1.21 -11.33 -6.11
N PRO A 35 1.75 -10.11 -6.33
CA PRO A 35 2.37 -9.77 -7.60
C PRO A 35 3.71 -10.48 -7.76
N SER A 36 3.86 -11.21 -8.88
CA SER A 36 5.15 -11.79 -9.28
C SER A 36 6.17 -10.74 -9.73
N GLN A 37 5.71 -9.51 -10.02
CA GLN A 37 6.52 -8.37 -10.42
C GLN A 37 6.66 -7.35 -9.29
N SER A 38 7.73 -6.56 -9.33
CA SER A 38 7.91 -5.44 -8.40
C SER A 38 6.85 -4.37 -8.57
N LEU A 39 6.45 -3.77 -7.46
CA LEU A 39 5.59 -2.59 -7.45
C LEU A 39 6.37 -1.37 -7.97
N THR A 40 5.70 -0.47 -8.69
CA THR A 40 6.34 0.78 -9.12
C THR A 40 6.19 1.83 -8.03
N ALA A 41 7.29 2.28 -7.42
CA ALA A 41 7.24 3.40 -6.48
C ALA A 41 6.93 4.70 -7.26
N ILE A 42 5.86 5.39 -6.89
CA ILE A 42 5.38 6.59 -7.62
C ILE A 42 5.45 7.87 -6.81
N GLY A 43 5.68 7.79 -5.49
CA GLY A 43 5.84 8.98 -4.67
C GLY A 43 5.99 8.65 -3.20
N ARG A 44 6.39 9.68 -2.44
CA ARG A 44 6.47 9.65 -0.98
C ARG A 44 5.91 10.96 -0.44
N ILE A 45 5.20 10.89 0.67
CA ILE A 45 4.71 12.05 1.41
C ILE A 45 5.36 12.01 2.79
N ASP A 46 5.99 13.11 3.17
CA ASP A 46 6.53 13.27 4.52
C ASP A 46 5.39 13.43 5.54
N ALA A 47 5.64 13.04 6.78
CA ALA A 47 4.68 13.14 7.86
C ALA A 47 4.17 14.58 8.03
N CYS A 48 2.85 14.76 7.93
CA CYS A 48 2.19 16.03 8.16
C CYS A 48 0.77 15.81 8.72
N GLU A 49 0.11 16.89 9.14
CA GLU A 49 -1.23 16.81 9.74
C GLU A 49 -2.24 16.11 8.83
N SER A 50 -2.19 16.33 7.51
CA SER A 50 -3.12 15.70 6.56
C SER A 50 -2.89 14.20 6.37
N THR A 51 -1.71 13.67 6.70
CA THR A 51 -1.43 12.23 6.71
C THR A 51 -1.56 11.62 8.10
N GLY A 52 -2.14 12.35 9.08
CA GLY A 52 -2.18 11.88 10.46
C GLY A 52 -0.79 11.75 11.09
N TRP A 53 0.20 12.48 10.57
CA TRP A 53 1.62 12.42 10.95
C TRP A 53 2.34 11.12 10.55
N GLU A 54 1.83 10.42 9.54
CA GLU A 54 2.45 9.22 8.99
C GLU A 54 3.33 9.55 7.76
N PHE A 55 4.46 8.86 7.64
CA PHE A 55 5.24 8.82 6.40
C PHE A 55 4.58 7.84 5.45
N VAL A 56 4.24 8.29 4.24
CA VAL A 56 3.50 7.47 3.27
C VAL A 56 4.38 7.20 2.05
N GLN A 57 4.56 5.93 1.69
CA GLN A 57 5.20 5.50 0.45
C GLN A 57 4.13 4.97 -0.49
N ILE A 58 4.06 5.52 -1.70
CA ILE A 58 3.00 5.22 -2.67
C ILE A 58 3.56 4.32 -3.77
N TYR A 59 2.83 3.26 -4.06
CA TYR A 59 3.14 2.28 -5.10
C TYR A 59 1.99 2.17 -6.12
N ALA A 60 2.33 1.80 -7.35
CA ALA A 60 1.38 1.50 -8.40
C ALA A 60 1.67 0.14 -9.05
N ILE A 61 0.59 -0.55 -9.43
CA ILE A 61 0.61 -1.77 -10.22
C ILE A 61 -0.59 -1.77 -11.17
N ARG A 62 -0.45 -2.45 -12.31
CA ARG A 62 -1.59 -2.82 -13.16
C ARG A 62 -1.90 -4.29 -12.94
N TYR A 63 -3.13 -4.57 -12.54
CA TYR A 63 -3.61 -5.92 -12.32
C TYR A 63 -4.95 -6.11 -13.03
N ALA A 64 -5.09 -7.21 -13.76
CA ALA A 64 -6.28 -7.54 -14.54
C ALA A 64 -6.85 -8.93 -14.17
N GLY A 65 -6.46 -9.46 -13.02
CA GLY A 65 -6.96 -10.71 -12.47
C GLY A 65 -8.12 -10.52 -11.49
N PRO A 66 -8.60 -11.61 -10.88
CA PRO A 66 -9.66 -11.58 -9.87
C PRO A 66 -9.18 -10.92 -8.56
N LEU A 67 -10.12 -10.28 -7.86
CA LEU A 67 -9.96 -9.77 -6.49
C LEU A 67 -10.74 -10.67 -5.53
N THR A 68 -10.32 -10.75 -4.28
CA THR A 68 -10.99 -11.57 -3.24
C THR A 68 -11.64 -10.73 -2.16
#